data_AF-A0A329RZN1-F1
#
_entry.id   AF-A0A329RZN1-F1
#
_cell.length_a   1.000
_cell.length_b   1.000
_cell.length_c   1.000
_cell.angle_alpha   90.00
_cell.angle_beta   90.00
_cell.angle_gamma   90.00
#
_symmetry.space_group_name_H-M   'P 1'
#
loop_
_entity.id
_entity.type
_entity.pdbx_description
1 polymer ?
#
loop_
_entity_poly.entity_id
_entity_poly.type
_entity_poly.pdbx_seq_one_letter_code
_entity_poly.pdbx_strand_id
1 'polypeptide(L)'
;MRRRPREVPVAKPSAVQSYVPSVLLRPEDRGCQRRWLPNERKPGASKHSALNQQQDVMKIKVDMNEYCTEAEVDKLNALEEEVVTLESEMEKFVEEFYMAAALFSTQATGQKTLVDRLKRAQTSSNVKPRE
;
A
#
# COMPACT_ATOMS: atom_id res chain seq x y z
N MET A 1 -4.52 -35.19 39.96
CA MET A 1 -3.93 -33.89 40.38
C MET A 1 -3.44 -33.15 39.14
N ARG A 2 -4.23 -32.21 38.59
CA ARG A 2 -3.88 -31.46 37.36
C ARG A 2 -2.78 -30.44 37.69
N ARG A 3 -1.63 -30.55 37.03
CA ARG A 3 -0.49 -29.62 37.20
C ARG A 3 -0.82 -28.28 36.51
N ARG A 4 -0.74 -27.17 37.24
CA ARG A 4 -0.86 -25.82 36.66
C ARG A 4 0.41 -25.48 35.86
N PRO A 5 0.32 -24.80 34.71
CA PRO A 5 1.50 -24.34 33.97
C PRO A 5 2.32 -23.35 34.81
N ARG A 6 3.66 -23.45 34.75
CA ARG A 6 4.57 -22.48 35.39
C ARG A 6 4.40 -21.11 34.71
N GLU A 7 4.20 -20.06 35.49
CA GLU A 7 4.28 -18.68 35.00
C GLU A 7 5.72 -18.36 34.60
N VAL A 8 5.91 -17.97 33.34
CA VAL A 8 7.18 -17.46 32.82
C VAL A 8 7.18 -15.95 33.05
N PRO A 9 8.19 -15.35 33.71
CA PRO A 9 8.28 -13.90 33.81
C PRO A 9 8.50 -13.32 32.41
N VAL A 10 7.45 -12.80 31.80
CA VAL A 10 7.57 -11.96 30.62
C VAL A 10 8.03 -10.60 31.12
N ALA A 11 9.33 -10.33 31.05
CA ALA A 11 9.88 -8.99 31.18
C ALA A 11 9.37 -8.17 29.99
N LYS A 12 8.11 -7.71 30.06
CA LYS A 12 7.60 -6.69 29.16
C LYS A 12 8.47 -5.45 29.39
N PRO A 13 9.18 -4.92 28.38
CA PRO A 13 9.75 -3.60 28.55
C PRO A 13 8.58 -2.65 28.82
N SER A 14 8.67 -1.92 29.92
CA SER A 14 7.78 -0.80 30.20
C SER A 14 7.68 0.06 28.94
N ALA A 15 6.49 0.53 28.59
CA ALA A 15 6.24 1.44 27.45
C ALA A 15 6.98 2.80 27.56
N VAL A 16 7.92 2.93 28.49
CA VAL A 16 8.82 4.06 28.74
C VAL A 16 10.28 3.68 28.42
N GLN A 17 10.50 2.78 27.46
CA GLN A 17 11.82 2.61 26.84
C GLN A 17 11.73 2.94 25.36
N SER A 18 11.87 4.24 25.06
CA SER A 18 12.14 4.71 23.70
C SER A 18 13.48 4.12 23.27
N TYR A 19 13.46 3.13 22.37
CA TYR A 19 14.68 2.63 21.75
C TYR A 19 15.27 3.76 20.89
N VAL A 20 16.29 4.43 21.41
CA VAL A 20 17.07 5.42 20.65
C VAL A 20 18.28 4.70 20.06
N PRO A 21 18.38 4.61 18.72
CA PRO A 21 19.54 4.00 18.07
C PRO A 21 20.83 4.67 18.52
N SER A 22 21.82 3.86 18.87
CA SER A 22 23.05 4.32 19.52
C SER A 22 23.96 5.23 18.67
N VAL A 23 23.59 5.45 17.41
CA VAL A 23 24.19 6.39 16.44
C VAL A 23 23.74 7.83 16.71
N LEU A 24 22.56 8.01 17.34
CA LEU A 24 22.02 9.31 17.73
C LEU A 24 22.51 9.75 19.12
N LEU A 25 23.12 8.85 19.88
CA LEU A 25 23.68 9.15 21.19
C LEU A 25 25.09 9.70 21.00
N ARG A 26 25.33 10.91 21.50
CA ARG A 26 26.70 11.47 21.56
C ARG A 26 27.56 10.58 22.48
N PRO A 27 28.85 10.34 22.16
CA PRO A 27 29.74 9.44 22.92
C PRO A 27 29.74 9.65 24.44
N GLU A 28 29.46 10.87 24.88
CA GLU A 28 29.47 11.36 26.25
C GLU A 28 28.29 10.85 27.10
N ASP A 29 27.20 10.41 26.46
CA ASP A 29 26.00 9.90 27.14
C ASP A 29 26.12 8.43 27.57
N ARG A 30 27.20 7.73 27.22
CA ARG A 30 27.35 6.29 27.51
C ARG A 30 27.84 5.94 28.92
N GLY A 31 28.16 6.89 29.79
CA GLY A 31 28.76 6.54 31.09
C GLY A 31 28.76 7.57 32.22
N CYS A 32 28.17 8.75 32.06
CA CYS A 32 28.18 9.75 33.13
C CYS A 32 26.83 9.81 33.86
N GLN A 33 26.83 9.61 35.19
CA GLN A 33 25.76 10.15 36.02
C GLN A 33 25.70 11.66 35.80
N ARG A 34 24.62 12.17 35.19
CA ARG A 34 24.38 13.62 35.06
C ARG A 34 24.46 14.25 36.44
N ARG A 35 25.55 14.94 36.72
CA ARG A 35 25.72 15.75 37.91
C ARG A 35 25.15 17.12 37.59
N TRP A 36 23.95 17.39 38.11
CA TRP A 36 23.34 18.71 38.00
C TRP A 36 24.29 19.74 38.61
N LEU A 37 24.64 20.77 37.84
CA LEU A 37 25.40 21.89 38.38
C LEU A 37 24.56 22.58 39.49
N PRO A 38 25.18 23.25 40.47
CA PRO A 38 24.44 23.88 41.58
C PRO A 38 23.33 24.86 41.15
N ASN A 39 23.44 25.42 39.94
CA ASN A 39 22.44 26.32 39.34
C ASN A 39 21.47 25.63 38.37
N GLU A 40 21.59 24.32 38.12
CA GLU A 40 20.65 23.59 37.28
C GLU A 40 19.52 22.99 38.11
N ARG A 41 18.28 23.40 37.79
CA ARG A 41 17.09 22.80 38.38
C ARG A 41 16.91 21.37 37.85
N LYS A 42 16.92 20.40 38.77
CA LYS A 42 16.57 19.01 38.50
C LYS A 42 15.17 18.94 37.84
N PRO A 43 15.01 18.30 36.66
CA PRO A 43 13.71 18.02 36.07
C PRO A 43 12.91 17.15 37.05
N GLY A 44 11.73 17.63 37.46
CA GLY A 44 10.84 16.95 38.40
C GLY A 44 10.54 17.69 39.71
N ALA A 45 11.19 18.83 40.00
CA ALA A 45 10.86 19.66 41.16
C ALA A 45 9.76 20.72 40.88
N SER A 46 9.12 20.67 39.71
CA SER A 46 8.01 21.58 39.39
C SER A 46 6.69 21.01 39.90
N LYS A 47 6.12 21.66 40.92
CA LYS A 47 4.75 21.38 41.42
C LYS A 47 3.66 21.65 40.37
N HIS A 48 4.02 22.17 39.20
CA HIS A 48 3.10 22.52 38.11
C HIS A 48 2.98 21.44 37.02
N SER A 49 3.71 20.31 37.11
CA SER A 49 3.64 19.28 36.06
C SER A 49 2.27 18.60 35.94
N ALA A 50 1.53 18.47 37.03
CA ALA A 50 0.20 17.85 37.04
C ALA A 50 -0.84 18.68 36.26
N LEU A 51 -0.73 20.01 36.29
CA LEU A 51 -1.67 20.92 35.64
C LEU A 51 -1.39 21.02 34.12
N ASN A 52 -0.10 20.98 33.72
CA ASN A 52 0.27 20.88 32.31
C ASN A 52 -0.07 19.51 31.69
N GLN A 53 0.01 18.41 32.44
CA GLN A 53 -0.39 17.10 31.90
C GLN A 53 -1.89 17.02 31.59
N GLN A 54 -2.77 17.64 32.38
CA GLN A 54 -4.19 17.67 32.05
C GLN A 54 -4.48 18.51 30.79
N GLN A 55 -3.78 19.63 30.60
CA GLN A 55 -3.91 20.43 29.38
C GLN A 55 -3.32 19.74 28.15
N ASP A 56 -2.18 19.04 28.29
CA ASP A 56 -1.57 18.30 27.19
C ASP A 56 -2.40 17.06 26.83
N VAL A 57 -2.97 16.35 27.80
CA VAL A 57 -3.91 15.24 27.53
C VAL A 57 -5.20 15.76 26.89
N MET A 58 -5.68 16.96 27.24
CA MET A 58 -6.81 17.59 26.57
C MET A 58 -6.49 18.07 25.16
N LYS A 59 -5.26 18.53 24.88
CA LYS A 59 -4.81 18.89 23.53
C LYS A 59 -4.49 17.68 22.65
N ILE A 60 -4.08 16.57 23.26
CA ILE A 60 -3.87 15.26 22.60
C ILE A 60 -5.17 14.43 22.56
N LYS A 61 -6.28 14.95 23.08
CA LYS A 61 -7.61 14.62 22.53
C LYS A 61 -7.80 15.46 21.28
N VAL A 62 -6.94 15.24 20.29
CA VAL A 62 -7.24 15.54 18.90
C VAL A 62 -8.52 14.76 18.60
N ASP A 63 -9.53 15.50 18.17
CA ASP A 63 -10.89 15.07 17.93
C ASP A 63 -10.91 13.79 17.07
N MET A 64 -10.99 12.62 17.69
CA MET A 64 -11.32 11.36 16.99
C MET A 64 -12.80 11.34 16.52
N ASN A 65 -13.48 12.49 16.66
CA ASN A 65 -14.86 12.76 16.32
C ASN A 65 -14.99 13.76 15.16
N GLU A 66 -13.90 14.14 14.46
CA GLU A 66 -14.01 14.75 13.14
C GLU A 66 -14.59 13.70 12.17
N TYR A 67 -15.92 13.57 12.20
CA TYR A 67 -16.68 12.97 11.12
C TYR A 67 -16.29 13.70 9.83
N CYS A 68 -16.08 12.94 8.74
CA CYS A 68 -15.89 13.52 7.41
C CYS A 68 -16.95 14.60 7.20
N THR A 69 -16.52 15.76 6.74
CA THR A 69 -17.45 16.85 6.43
C THR A 69 -18.41 16.38 5.33
N GLU A 70 -19.62 16.94 5.30
CA GLU A 70 -20.62 16.60 4.27
C GLU A 70 -20.04 16.73 2.85
N ALA A 71 -19.21 17.75 2.62
CA ALA A 71 -18.50 17.95 1.36
C ALA A 71 -17.49 16.84 1.02
N GLU A 72 -16.84 16.24 2.01
CA GLU A 72 -15.93 15.11 1.80
C GLU A 72 -16.69 13.82 1.51
N VAL A 73 -17.86 13.63 2.13
CA VAL A 73 -18.76 12.51 1.84
C VAL A 73 -19.33 12.63 0.43
N ASP A 74 -19.79 13.82 0.02
CA ASP A 74 -20.28 14.07 -1.33
C ASP A 74 -19.21 13.85 -2.39
N LYS A 75 -17.98 14.28 -2.10
CA LYS A 75 -16.83 14.03 -2.98
C LYS A 75 -16.52 12.54 -3.08
N LEU A 76 -16.62 11.79 -1.99
CA LEU A 76 -16.42 10.34 -2.00
C LEU A 76 -17.49 9.65 -2.84
N ASN A 77 -18.77 10.02 -2.69
CA ASN A 77 -19.86 9.48 -3.49
C ASN A 77 -19.67 9.76 -4.99
N ALA A 78 -19.26 10.98 -5.35
CA ALA A 78 -18.97 11.32 -6.74
C ALA A 78 -17.83 10.48 -7.33
N LEU A 79 -16.77 10.23 -6.54
CA LEU A 79 -15.67 9.36 -6.95
C LEU A 79 -16.11 7.89 -7.08
N GLU A 80 -16.99 7.41 -6.20
CA GLU A 80 -17.55 6.06 -6.30
C GLU A 80 -18.39 5.90 -7.58
N GLU A 81 -19.22 6.89 -7.94
CA GLU A 81 -19.98 6.89 -9.20
C GLU A 81 -19.06 6.92 -10.44
N GLU A 82 -17.99 7.70 -10.39
CA GLU A 82 -16.98 7.77 -11.46
C GLU A 82 -16.28 6.42 -11.65
N VAL A 83 -15.88 5.76 -10.54
CA VAL A 83 -15.27 4.42 -10.58
C VAL A 83 -16.22 3.40 -11.22
N VAL A 84 -17.50 3.38 -10.83
CA VAL A 84 -18.50 2.47 -11.43
C VAL A 84 -18.64 2.71 -12.93
N THR A 85 -18.61 3.99 -13.35
CA THR A 85 -18.68 4.35 -14.76
C THR A 85 -17.46 3.84 -15.52
N LEU A 86 -16.25 4.08 -15.00
CA LEU A 86 -15.01 3.62 -15.61
C LEU A 86 -14.93 2.09 -15.67
N GLU A 87 -15.37 1.38 -14.63
CA GLU A 87 -15.42 -0.08 -14.63
C GLU A 87 -16.33 -0.62 -15.74
N SER A 88 -17.50 -0.01 -15.93
CA SER A 88 -18.42 -0.38 -17.02
C SER A 88 -17.85 -0.08 -18.40
N GLU A 89 -17.18 1.05 -18.58
CA GLU A 89 -16.52 1.39 -19.85
C GLU A 89 -15.36 0.43 -20.15
N MET A 90 -14.57 0.07 -19.13
CA MET A 90 -13.49 -0.89 -19.26
C MET A 90 -14.01 -2.26 -19.66
N GLU A 91 -15.11 -2.74 -19.07
CA GLU A 91 -15.73 -4.02 -19.44
C GLU A 91 -16.14 -4.04 -20.92
N LYS A 92 -16.81 -2.98 -21.41
CA LYS A 92 -17.19 -2.84 -22.83
C LYS A 92 -15.97 -2.82 -23.74
N PHE A 93 -14.94 -2.05 -23.39
CA PHE A 93 -13.70 -1.98 -24.16
C PHE A 93 -13.04 -3.37 -24.28
N VAL A 94 -13.00 -4.12 -23.19
CA VAL A 94 -12.41 -5.47 -23.18
C VAL A 94 -13.21 -6.41 -24.08
N GLU A 95 -14.54 -6.37 -24.03
CA GLU A 95 -15.41 -7.18 -24.90
C GLU A 95 -15.18 -6.85 -26.38
N GLU A 96 -15.21 -5.57 -26.74
CA GLU A 96 -14.96 -5.11 -28.12
C GLU A 96 -13.57 -5.51 -28.61
N PHE A 97 -12.54 -5.38 -27.76
CA PHE A 97 -11.18 -5.78 -28.08
C PHE A 97 -11.09 -7.27 -28.38
N TYR A 98 -11.69 -8.13 -27.55
CA TYR A 98 -11.66 -9.57 -27.78
C TYR A 98 -12.47 -9.99 -29.02
N MET A 99 -13.61 -9.35 -29.28
CA MET A 99 -14.36 -9.57 -30.51
C MET A 99 -13.55 -9.18 -31.75
N ALA A 100 -12.94 -7.98 -31.73
CA ALA A 100 -12.09 -7.51 -32.83
C ALA A 100 -10.88 -8.43 -33.04
N ALA A 101 -10.22 -8.89 -31.98
CA ALA A 101 -9.11 -9.82 -32.04
C ALA A 101 -9.52 -11.18 -32.63
N ALA A 102 -10.70 -11.70 -32.27
CA ALA A 102 -11.24 -12.93 -32.82
C ALA A 102 -11.56 -12.79 -34.32
N LEU A 103 -12.23 -11.71 -34.72
CA LEU A 103 -12.50 -11.40 -36.13
C LEU A 103 -11.21 -11.27 -36.94
N PHE A 104 -10.22 -10.55 -36.42
CA PHE A 104 -8.93 -10.41 -37.08
C PHE A 104 -8.22 -11.75 -37.22
N SER A 105 -8.21 -12.58 -36.17
CA SER A 105 -7.55 -13.89 -36.18
C SER A 105 -8.19 -14.84 -37.21
N THR A 106 -9.52 -14.85 -37.30
CA THR A 106 -10.24 -15.66 -38.30
C THR A 106 -9.97 -15.15 -39.72
N GLN A 107 -9.97 -13.84 -39.93
CA GLN A 107 -9.66 -13.23 -41.23
C GLN A 107 -8.22 -13.53 -41.66
N ALA A 108 -7.24 -13.34 -40.78
CA ALA A 108 -5.83 -13.62 -41.04
C ALA A 108 -5.61 -15.09 -41.41
N THR A 109 -6.26 -16.01 -40.68
CA THR A 109 -6.19 -17.46 -40.96
C THR A 109 -6.83 -17.78 -42.31
N GLY A 110 -8.02 -17.24 -42.60
CA GLY A 110 -8.70 -17.41 -43.88
C GLY A 110 -7.84 -16.92 -45.05
N GLN A 111 -7.31 -15.71 -44.97
CA GLN A 111 -6.43 -15.14 -45.99
C GLN A 111 -5.16 -15.98 -46.19
N LYS A 112 -4.52 -16.43 -45.10
CA LYS A 112 -3.34 -17.30 -45.18
C LYS A 112 -3.65 -18.58 -45.95
N THR A 113 -4.77 -19.25 -45.66
CA THR A 113 -5.15 -20.47 -46.37
C THR A 113 -5.38 -20.25 -47.87
N LEU A 114 -5.98 -19.12 -48.26
CA LEU A 114 -6.18 -18.75 -49.66
C LEU A 114 -4.84 -18.49 -50.37
N VAL A 115 -3.94 -17.74 -49.74
CA VAL A 115 -2.60 -17.47 -50.26
C VAL A 115 -1.81 -18.78 -50.42
N ASP A 116 -1.87 -19.67 -49.44
CA ASP A 116 -1.17 -20.97 -49.49
C ASP A 116 -1.74 -21.89 -50.58
N ARG A 117 -3.04 -21.81 -50.87
CA ARG A 117 -3.65 -22.50 -52.02
C ARG A 117 -3.15 -21.92 -53.34
N LEU A 118 -3.11 -20.59 -53.47
CA LEU A 118 -2.62 -19.91 -54.67
C LEU A 118 -1.15 -20.27 -54.96
N LYS A 119 -0.30 -20.24 -53.94
CA LYS A 119 1.12 -20.62 -54.05
C LYS A 119 1.32 -22.08 -54.48
N ARG A 120 0.51 -23.01 -53.96
CA ARG A 120 0.54 -24.42 -54.37
C ARG A 120 0.09 -24.61 -55.83
N ALA A 121 -0.96 -23.91 -56.24
CA ALA A 121 -1.40 -23.97 -57.64
C ALA A 121 -0.31 -23.45 -58.59
N GLN A 122 0.33 -22.32 -58.29
CA GLN A 122 1.40 -21.74 -59.11
C GLN A 122 2.65 -22.64 -59.22
N THR A 123 2.98 -23.37 -58.16
CA THR A 123 4.12 -24.31 -58.19
C THR A 123 3.79 -25.56 -58.99
N SER A 124 2.55 -26.05 -58.97
CA SER A 124 2.12 -27.17 -59.82
C SER A 124 2.08 -26.84 -61.32
N SER A 125 1.75 -25.61 -61.70
CA SER A 125 1.72 -25.19 -63.12
C SER A 125 3.09 -24.98 -63.75
N ASN A 126 4.16 -24.95 -62.94
CA ASN A 126 5.54 -24.70 -63.40
C ASN A 126 6.33 -26.00 -63.65
N VAL A 127 5.71 -27.17 -63.50
CA VAL A 127 6.32 -28.46 -63.85
C VAL A 127 6.16 -28.67 -65.35
N LYS A 128 7.19 -28.30 -66.12
CA LYS A 128 7.32 -28.66 -67.54
C LYS A 128 7.21 -30.19 -67.68
N PRO A 129 6.40 -30.73 -68.62
CA PRO A 129 6.46 -32.15 -68.91
C PRO A 129 7.87 -32.46 -69.42
N ARG A 130 8.57 -33.39 -68.75
CA ARG A 130 9.78 -33.98 -69.30
C ARG A 130 9.33 -34.94 -70.40
N GLU A 131 9.55 -34.52 -71.64
CA GLU A 131 9.66 -35.44 -72.79
C GLU A 131 10.88 -36.34 -72.63
#